data_AF-G0TWZ5-F1
#
_entry.id   AF-G0TWZ5-F1
#
_cell.length_a   1.000
_cell.length_b   1.000
_cell.length_c   1.000
_cell.angle_alpha   90.00
_cell.angle_beta   90.00
_cell.angle_gamma   90.00
#
_symmetry.space_group_name_H-M   'P 1'
#
loop_
_entity.id
_entity.type
_entity.pdbx_description
1 polymer ?
#
loop_
_entity_poly.entity_id
_entity_poly.type
_entity_poly.pdbx_seq_one_letter_code
_entity_poly.pdbx_strand_id
1 'polypeptide(L)'
;MADIYRLRTLCNMVMERHKTDRQKDFRCIICRQILRGQASVMEHCKLSHGVTIAHFDNIADLDGFLTELGSLLVPDECENLYCPVCRFVCSDQAALEVHIRENGHTQWDAKMIPSLAQFCIGLPAEGEQEETEEEAEEYNGDADHGSGDEGLDGEWDEEPVVCLFCDTLSTDCLAHMKNEHSVDFQTSMRIHKGVHDVYDVIRVVNVIRKCVARGTCPHHYQGNSTEAELCARDIAQSSLHDHLARHPEHSIPLIVPTGDKELIPLIAGDAFISSIVISGDLILNESHSRQDAMEEVEDYPMVPTVLELARRKMQGMDYSTTQK
;
A
#
# COMPACT_ATOMS: atom_id res chain seq x y z
N MET A 1 -20.60 -11.05 -0.09
CA MET A 1 -19.81 -12.31 0.02
C MET A 1 -19.15 -12.74 -1.30
N ALA A 2 -19.84 -12.72 -2.46
CA ALA A 2 -19.22 -13.04 -3.76
C ALA A 2 -18.07 -12.08 -4.13
N ASP A 3 -18.16 -10.83 -3.68
CA ASP A 3 -17.21 -9.76 -4.03
C ASP A 3 -15.84 -9.92 -3.35
N ILE A 4 -15.80 -10.39 -2.10
CA ILE A 4 -14.55 -10.61 -1.36
C ILE A 4 -13.73 -11.75 -2.00
N TYR A 5 -14.40 -12.81 -2.47
CA TYR A 5 -13.69 -13.92 -3.13
C TYR A 5 -13.15 -13.49 -4.50
N ARG A 6 -13.90 -12.68 -5.25
CA ARG A 6 -13.45 -12.09 -6.51
C ARG A 6 -12.25 -11.18 -6.28
N LEU A 7 -12.33 -10.25 -5.33
CA LEU A 7 -11.23 -9.36 -4.98
C LEU A 7 -9.98 -10.13 -4.55
N ARG A 8 -10.12 -11.13 -3.68
CA ARG A 8 -9.00 -12.00 -3.27
C ARG A 8 -8.35 -12.70 -4.46
N THR A 9 -9.15 -13.15 -5.43
CA THR A 9 -8.65 -13.79 -6.65
C THR A 9 -7.87 -12.79 -7.52
N LEU A 10 -8.40 -11.59 -7.72
CA LEU A 10 -7.72 -10.52 -8.48
C LEU A 10 -6.40 -10.09 -7.81
N CYS A 11 -6.39 -9.92 -6.49
CA CYS A 11 -5.17 -9.59 -5.75
C CYS A 11 -4.12 -10.72 -5.85
N ASN A 12 -4.54 -11.99 -5.76
CA ASN A 12 -3.64 -13.11 -5.94
C ASN A 12 -3.00 -13.13 -7.34
N MET A 13 -3.76 -12.78 -8.40
CA MET A 13 -3.21 -12.66 -9.76
C MET A 13 -2.11 -11.60 -9.86
N VAL A 14 -2.30 -10.44 -9.21
CA VAL A 14 -1.29 -9.38 -9.15
C VAL A 14 -0.05 -9.84 -8.38
N MET A 15 -0.23 -10.50 -7.23
CA MET A 15 0.88 -11.02 -6.41
C MET A 15 1.70 -12.08 -7.17
N GLU A 16 1.05 -13.02 -7.87
CA GLU A 16 1.75 -14.01 -8.70
C GLU A 16 2.50 -13.36 -9.88
N ARG A 17 1.93 -12.30 -10.47
CA ARG A 17 2.60 -11.53 -11.52
C ARG A 17 3.87 -10.86 -10.99
N HIS A 18 3.84 -10.27 -9.79
CA HIS A 18 5.01 -9.66 -9.15
C HIS A 18 6.15 -10.65 -8.90
N LYS A 19 5.84 -11.90 -8.55
CA LYS A 19 6.87 -12.95 -8.38
C LYS A 19 7.64 -13.25 -9.68
N THR A 20 6.99 -13.08 -10.83
CA THR A 20 7.57 -13.41 -12.15
C THR A 20 7.96 -12.17 -12.99
N ASP A 21 7.66 -10.98 -12.48
CA ASP A 21 7.78 -9.69 -13.19
C ASP A 21 9.16 -9.45 -13.81
N ARG A 22 10.21 -9.63 -13.01
CA ARG A 22 11.60 -9.33 -13.43
C ARG A 22 12.14 -10.22 -14.55
N GLN A 23 11.41 -11.28 -14.90
CA GLN A 23 11.79 -12.24 -15.92
C GLN A 23 10.87 -12.22 -17.14
N LYS A 24 9.77 -11.44 -17.10
CA LYS A 24 8.84 -11.32 -18.22
C LYS A 24 9.24 -10.18 -19.16
N ASP A 25 9.17 -10.47 -20.45
CA ASP A 25 9.36 -9.51 -21.51
C ASP A 25 7.99 -9.00 -21.99
N PHE A 26 7.85 -7.69 -22.05
CA PHE A 26 6.63 -6.99 -22.45
C PHE A 26 6.90 -6.17 -23.71
N ARG A 27 5.87 -5.97 -24.54
CA ARG A 27 5.96 -5.11 -25.72
C ARG A 27 5.27 -3.79 -25.45
N CYS A 28 5.95 -2.68 -25.77
CA CYS A 28 5.30 -1.38 -25.77
C CYS A 28 4.15 -1.38 -26.81
N ILE A 29 2.98 -0.91 -26.40
CA ILE A 29 1.78 -0.86 -27.25
C ILE A 29 1.87 0.19 -28.37
N ILE A 30 2.75 1.20 -28.24
CA ILE A 30 2.94 2.27 -29.21
C ILE A 30 4.04 1.90 -30.20
N CYS A 31 5.28 1.72 -29.74
CA CYS A 31 6.44 1.51 -30.60
C CYS A 31 6.84 0.03 -30.80
N ARG A 32 6.14 -0.92 -30.14
CA ARG A 32 6.42 -2.37 -30.19
C ARG A 32 7.81 -2.80 -29.70
N GLN A 33 8.56 -1.91 -29.04
CA GLN A 33 9.83 -2.23 -28.41
C GLN A 33 9.63 -3.25 -27.28
N ILE A 34 10.51 -4.26 -27.22
CA ILE A 34 10.50 -5.27 -26.16
C ILE A 34 11.29 -4.73 -24.96
N LEU A 35 10.66 -4.72 -23.79
CA LEU A 35 11.21 -4.24 -22.52
C LEU A 35 11.02 -5.33 -21.48
N ARG A 36 11.98 -5.48 -20.56
CA ARG A 36 11.93 -6.49 -19.52
C ARG A 36 11.41 -5.90 -18.22
N GLY A 37 10.36 -6.51 -17.66
CA GLY A 37 9.71 -6.06 -16.43
C GLY A 37 8.71 -4.93 -16.61
N GLN A 38 7.69 -4.92 -15.76
CA GLN A 38 6.56 -3.98 -15.80
C GLN A 38 7.00 -2.52 -15.61
N ALA A 39 7.88 -2.25 -14.64
CA ALA A 39 8.35 -0.90 -14.35
C ALA A 39 9.03 -0.24 -15.56
N SER A 40 9.85 -0.99 -16.30
CA SER A 40 10.54 -0.48 -17.48
C SER A 40 9.58 -0.14 -18.63
N VAL A 41 8.47 -0.86 -18.78
CA VAL A 41 7.43 -0.53 -19.76
C VAL A 41 6.72 0.75 -19.39
N MET A 42 6.29 0.88 -18.13
CA MET A 42 5.59 2.08 -17.65
C MET A 42 6.48 3.33 -17.79
N GLU A 43 7.75 3.21 -17.39
CA GLU A 43 8.73 4.29 -17.53
C GLU A 43 8.98 4.64 -19.00
N HIS A 44 9.13 3.64 -19.87
CA HIS A 44 9.31 3.85 -21.29
C HIS A 44 8.12 4.57 -21.94
N CYS A 45 6.88 4.17 -21.63
CA CYS A 45 5.68 4.83 -22.14
C CYS A 45 5.63 6.31 -21.72
N LYS A 46 6.00 6.59 -20.46
CA LYS A 46 6.02 7.95 -19.93
C LYS A 46 7.11 8.81 -20.57
N LEU A 47 8.34 8.30 -20.65
CA LEU A 47 9.49 9.08 -21.12
C LEU A 47 9.53 9.20 -22.66
N SER A 48 9.20 8.13 -23.39
CA SER A 48 9.35 8.08 -24.84
C SER A 48 8.12 8.60 -25.57
N HIS A 49 6.92 8.36 -25.02
CA HIS A 49 5.66 8.71 -25.68
C HIS A 49 4.84 9.76 -24.92
N GLY A 50 5.28 10.17 -23.73
CA GLY A 50 4.53 11.12 -22.89
C GLY A 50 3.22 10.53 -22.34
N VAL A 51 3.07 9.20 -22.35
CA VAL A 51 1.85 8.51 -21.93
C VAL A 51 2.05 7.85 -20.58
N THR A 52 1.20 8.20 -19.63
CA THR A 52 1.10 7.55 -18.33
C THR A 52 -0.04 6.54 -18.37
N ILE A 53 0.32 5.26 -18.44
CA ILE A 53 -0.64 4.16 -18.33
C ILE A 53 -1.01 3.97 -16.85
N ALA A 54 -2.23 3.51 -16.57
CA ALA A 54 -2.62 3.07 -15.23
C ALA A 54 -1.54 2.19 -14.60
N HIS A 55 -1.26 2.41 -13.31
CA HIS A 55 -0.24 1.65 -12.61
C HIS A 55 -0.59 0.17 -12.66
N PHE A 56 0.36 -0.67 -13.09
CA PHE A 56 0.05 -2.08 -13.33
C PHE A 56 -0.42 -2.81 -12.08
N ASP A 57 -0.02 -2.38 -10.88
CA ASP A 57 -0.54 -2.93 -9.61
C ASP A 57 -2.07 -2.78 -9.45
N ASN A 58 -2.65 -1.77 -10.10
CA ASN A 58 -4.09 -1.56 -10.11
C ASN A 58 -4.79 -2.36 -11.22
N ILE A 59 -4.06 -3.17 -11.99
CA ILE A 59 -4.57 -3.96 -13.10
C ILE A 59 -4.46 -5.44 -12.74
N ALA A 60 -5.60 -6.11 -12.59
CA ALA A 60 -5.64 -7.53 -12.28
C ALA A 60 -5.24 -8.40 -13.49
N ASP A 61 -5.85 -8.11 -14.65
CA ASP A 61 -5.54 -8.78 -15.92
C ASP A 61 -4.78 -7.84 -16.85
N LEU A 62 -3.45 -7.83 -16.72
CA LEU A 62 -2.58 -6.98 -17.52
C LEU A 62 -2.55 -7.39 -18.99
N ASP A 63 -2.61 -8.68 -19.28
CA ASP A 63 -2.59 -9.17 -20.65
C ASP A 63 -3.88 -8.77 -21.39
N GLY A 64 -5.04 -8.91 -20.73
CA GLY A 64 -6.33 -8.40 -21.23
C GLY A 64 -6.33 -6.88 -21.41
N PHE A 65 -5.83 -6.13 -20.42
CA PHE A 65 -5.74 -4.67 -20.48
C PHE A 65 -4.88 -4.17 -21.65
N LEU A 66 -3.71 -4.78 -21.87
CA LEU A 66 -2.83 -4.41 -22.98
C LEU A 66 -3.40 -4.82 -24.34
N THR A 67 -4.13 -5.93 -24.39
CA THR A 67 -4.82 -6.40 -25.60
C THR A 67 -5.95 -5.44 -25.99
N GLU A 68 -6.76 -5.01 -25.02
CA GLU A 68 -7.81 -4.00 -25.22
C GLU A 68 -7.19 -2.67 -25.67
N LEU A 69 -6.19 -2.15 -24.97
CA LEU A 69 -5.49 -0.93 -25.42
C LEU A 69 -4.93 -1.05 -26.84
N GLY A 70 -4.38 -2.23 -27.18
CA GLY A 70 -3.90 -2.53 -28.52
C GLY A 70 -5.02 -2.49 -29.57
N SER A 71 -6.19 -3.06 -29.26
CA SER A 71 -7.36 -3.04 -30.15
C SER A 71 -7.94 -1.63 -30.30
N LEU A 72 -7.82 -0.79 -29.27
CA LEU A 72 -8.25 0.61 -29.35
C LEU A 72 -7.29 1.46 -30.20
N LEU A 73 -5.99 1.15 -30.16
CA LEU A 73 -4.96 1.83 -30.94
C LEU A 73 -5.00 1.42 -32.41
N VAL A 74 -5.20 0.14 -32.68
CA VAL A 74 -5.27 -0.42 -34.04
C VAL A 74 -6.49 -1.35 -34.10
N PRO A 75 -7.69 -0.81 -34.38
CA PRO A 75 -8.85 -1.62 -34.70
C PRO A 75 -8.54 -2.45 -35.95
N ASP A 76 -8.89 -3.74 -35.93
CA ASP A 76 -8.55 -4.72 -36.98
C ASP A 76 -8.74 -4.16 -38.40
N GLU A 77 -7.73 -4.44 -39.26
CA GLU A 77 -7.65 -4.11 -40.69
C GLU A 77 -7.38 -2.64 -41.11
N CYS A 78 -7.15 -1.72 -40.17
CA CYS A 78 -6.77 -0.33 -40.49
C CYS A 78 -5.24 -0.09 -40.44
N GLU A 79 -4.69 0.63 -41.43
CA GLU A 79 -3.31 1.14 -41.39
C GLU A 79 -3.14 2.35 -40.45
N ASN A 80 -4.26 3.00 -40.08
CA ASN A 80 -4.25 4.19 -39.23
C ASN A 80 -4.27 3.85 -37.74
N LEU A 81 -3.65 4.71 -36.94
CA LEU A 81 -3.67 4.64 -35.48
C LEU A 81 -4.82 5.46 -34.93
N TYR A 82 -5.47 4.99 -33.87
CA TYR A 82 -6.57 5.70 -33.23
C TYR A 82 -6.17 6.10 -31.83
N CYS A 83 -6.51 7.33 -31.42
CA CYS A 83 -6.32 7.73 -30.03
C CYS A 83 -7.26 6.91 -29.12
N PRO A 84 -6.76 6.21 -28.09
CA PRO A 84 -7.60 5.39 -27.22
C PRO A 84 -8.64 6.19 -26.42
N VAL A 85 -8.36 7.47 -26.17
CA VAL A 85 -9.21 8.37 -25.38
C VAL A 85 -10.34 8.97 -26.22
N CYS A 86 -10.02 9.63 -27.34
CA CYS A 86 -11.00 10.38 -28.14
C CYS A 86 -11.36 9.74 -29.49
N ARG A 87 -10.73 8.61 -29.83
CA ARG A 87 -10.91 7.88 -31.11
C ARG A 87 -10.54 8.67 -32.37
N PHE A 88 -9.76 9.75 -32.23
CA PHE A 88 -9.26 10.50 -33.37
C PHE A 88 -8.30 9.67 -34.23
N VAL A 89 -8.46 9.73 -35.55
CA VAL A 89 -7.65 8.99 -36.52
C VAL A 89 -6.34 9.72 -36.76
N CYS A 90 -5.24 9.05 -36.45
CA CYS A 90 -3.87 9.50 -36.66
C CYS A 90 -3.26 8.70 -37.81
N SER A 91 -2.60 9.40 -38.74
CA SER A 91 -1.99 8.78 -39.92
C SER A 91 -0.80 7.89 -39.57
N ASP A 92 -0.03 8.25 -38.54
CA ASP A 92 1.14 7.51 -38.09
C ASP A 92 1.40 7.74 -36.59
N GLN A 93 2.43 7.07 -36.07
CA GLN A 93 2.80 7.14 -34.66
C GLN A 93 3.19 8.57 -34.24
N ALA A 94 3.86 9.32 -35.12
CA ALA A 94 4.26 10.69 -34.82
C ALA A 94 3.04 11.63 -34.70
N ALA A 95 2.06 11.49 -35.59
CA ALA A 95 0.80 12.20 -35.53
C ALA A 95 0.01 11.86 -34.26
N LEU A 96 0.02 10.59 -33.84
CA LEU A 96 -0.61 10.15 -32.59
C LEU A 96 0.05 10.80 -31.37
N GLU A 97 1.39 10.80 -31.29
CA GLU A 97 2.14 11.42 -30.19
C GLU A 97 1.90 12.94 -30.11
N VAL A 98 1.85 13.63 -31.26
CA VAL A 98 1.51 15.05 -31.33
C VAL A 98 0.07 15.29 -30.84
N HIS A 99 -0.88 14.51 -31.34
CA HIS A 99 -2.28 14.61 -30.95
C HIS A 99 -2.47 14.41 -29.44
N ILE A 100 -1.84 13.37 -28.86
CA ILE A 100 -1.88 13.08 -27.43
C ILE A 100 -1.36 14.25 -26.61
N ARG A 101 -0.23 14.83 -27.02
CA ARG A 101 0.40 15.94 -26.30
C ARG A 101 -0.40 17.23 -26.39
N GLU A 102 -0.92 17.57 -27.57
CA GLU A 102 -1.68 18.80 -27.79
C GLU A 102 -3.05 18.79 -27.12
N ASN A 103 -3.71 17.63 -27.06
CA ASN A 103 -5.04 17.48 -26.47
C ASN A 103 -5.01 16.98 -25.02
N GLY A 104 -3.82 16.79 -24.44
CA GLY A 104 -3.68 16.35 -23.05
C GLY A 104 -4.12 14.89 -22.80
N HIS A 105 -4.27 14.05 -23.84
CA HIS A 105 -4.67 12.63 -23.74
C HIS A 105 -3.53 11.72 -23.23
N THR A 106 -2.76 12.22 -22.27
CA THR A 106 -1.53 11.61 -21.75
C THR A 106 -1.81 10.54 -20.68
N GLN A 107 -3.00 10.52 -20.06
CA GLN A 107 -3.39 9.51 -19.08
C GLN A 107 -4.24 8.42 -19.74
N TRP A 108 -3.75 7.19 -19.70
CA TRP A 108 -4.45 6.00 -20.20
C TRP A 108 -4.82 5.10 -19.02
N ASP A 109 -5.90 5.48 -18.37
CA ASP A 109 -6.50 4.73 -17.27
C ASP A 109 -7.99 4.48 -17.53
N ALA A 110 -8.63 3.79 -16.59
CA ALA A 110 -10.04 3.48 -16.68
C ALA A 110 -10.97 4.70 -16.58
N LYS A 111 -10.46 5.88 -16.14
CA LYS A 111 -11.25 7.12 -16.12
C LYS A 111 -11.34 7.71 -17.53
N MET A 112 -10.21 7.75 -18.22
CA MET A 112 -10.13 8.30 -19.59
C MET A 112 -10.57 7.29 -20.65
N ILE A 113 -10.48 5.99 -20.34
CA ILE A 113 -10.83 4.90 -21.26
C ILE A 113 -11.69 3.88 -20.49
N PRO A 114 -13.02 4.06 -20.46
CA PRO A 114 -13.94 3.27 -19.63
C PRO A 114 -13.86 1.75 -19.87
N SER A 115 -13.61 1.32 -21.12
CA SER A 115 -13.49 -0.11 -21.46
C SER A 115 -12.33 -0.83 -20.75
N LEU A 116 -11.39 -0.07 -20.14
CA LEU A 116 -10.30 -0.62 -19.35
C LEU A 116 -10.69 -0.94 -17.90
N ALA A 117 -11.81 -0.40 -17.40
CA ALA A 117 -12.24 -0.56 -16.00
C ALA A 117 -12.40 -2.04 -15.60
N GLN A 118 -12.88 -2.89 -16.52
CA GLN A 118 -13.09 -4.32 -16.27
C GLN A 118 -11.81 -5.10 -15.93
N PHE A 119 -10.64 -4.58 -16.28
CA PHE A 119 -9.34 -5.21 -15.99
C PHE A 119 -8.70 -4.69 -14.70
N CYS A 120 -9.24 -3.60 -14.13
CA CYS A 120 -8.69 -2.92 -12.97
C CYS A 120 -9.25 -3.46 -11.64
N ILE A 121 -8.44 -3.38 -10.58
CA ILE A 121 -8.87 -3.73 -9.22
C ILE A 121 -9.68 -2.59 -8.63
N GLY A 122 -10.86 -2.89 -8.08
CA GLY A 122 -11.64 -1.94 -7.28
C GLY A 122 -12.43 -0.90 -8.07
N LEU A 123 -12.53 -1.07 -9.40
CA LEU A 123 -13.47 -0.35 -10.24
C LEU A 123 -14.62 -1.30 -10.64
N PRO A 124 -15.89 -0.88 -10.50
CA PRO A 124 -16.99 -1.68 -10.97
C PRO A 124 -16.85 -1.87 -12.49
N ALA A 125 -16.83 -3.11 -12.96
CA ALA A 125 -16.99 -3.41 -14.37
C ALA A 125 -18.36 -2.86 -14.81
N GLU A 126 -18.40 -2.14 -15.93
CA GLU A 126 -19.54 -1.33 -16.36
C GLU A 126 -20.89 -2.05 -16.20
N GLY A 127 -21.82 -1.34 -15.55
CA GLY A 127 -23.16 -1.78 -15.18
C GLY A 127 -23.85 -0.84 -14.18
N GLU A 128 -23.10 -0.01 -13.46
CA GLU A 128 -23.65 0.95 -12.49
C GLU A 128 -22.95 2.31 -12.69
N GLN A 129 -23.60 3.18 -13.46
CA GLN A 129 -23.20 4.58 -13.63
C GLN A 129 -23.70 5.39 -12.43
N GLU A 130 -22.81 6.11 -11.76
CA GLU A 130 -23.17 7.39 -11.16
C GLU A 130 -22.23 8.44 -11.75
N GLU A 131 -22.82 9.25 -12.62
CA GLU A 131 -22.28 10.51 -13.10
C GLU A 131 -22.25 11.47 -11.90
N THR A 132 -21.09 12.00 -11.54
CA THR A 132 -21.02 13.21 -10.73
C THR A 132 -20.21 14.24 -11.49
N GLU A 133 -20.95 15.18 -12.06
CA GLU A 133 -20.48 16.42 -12.65
C GLU A 133 -19.69 17.24 -11.62
N GLU A 134 -18.63 17.88 -12.09
CA GLU A 134 -17.82 18.83 -11.33
C GLU A 134 -18.61 20.13 -11.11
N GLU A 135 -18.72 20.60 -9.87
CA GLU A 135 -18.99 22.01 -9.60
C GLU A 135 -17.88 22.60 -8.73
N ALA A 136 -17.14 23.51 -9.34
CA ALA A 136 -16.28 24.48 -8.69
C ALA A 136 -17.15 25.65 -8.22
N GLU A 137 -17.14 25.99 -6.94
CA GLU A 137 -17.76 27.23 -6.45
C GLU A 137 -16.93 27.87 -5.33
N GLU A 138 -16.96 29.19 -5.36
CA GLU A 138 -16.06 30.15 -4.72
C GLU A 138 -16.28 30.30 -3.21
N TYR A 139 -15.16 30.62 -2.55
CA TYR A 139 -15.09 31.20 -1.22
C TYR A 139 -15.83 32.54 -1.14
N ASN A 140 -16.85 32.63 -0.28
CA ASN A 140 -17.29 33.87 0.36
C ASN A 140 -17.86 33.58 1.75
N GLY A 141 -17.50 34.44 2.70
CA GLY A 141 -17.65 34.22 4.13
C GLY A 141 -19.04 34.48 4.70
N ASP A 142 -19.28 33.91 5.89
CA ASP A 142 -19.42 34.63 7.17
C ASP A 142 -20.61 34.14 8.04
N ALA A 143 -20.37 34.22 9.35
CA ALA A 143 -21.29 34.16 10.49
C ALA A 143 -21.85 32.80 10.97
N ASP A 144 -21.12 32.24 11.96
CA ASP A 144 -21.60 32.00 13.34
C ASP A 144 -23.08 31.65 13.55
N HIS A 145 -23.35 30.39 13.90
CA HIS A 145 -24.23 30.10 15.03
C HIS A 145 -23.98 28.69 15.58
N GLY A 146 -23.37 28.64 16.76
CA GLY A 146 -23.23 27.43 17.55
C GLY A 146 -24.58 26.83 17.96
N SER A 147 -24.68 25.51 17.79
CA SER A 147 -25.57 24.64 18.56
C SER A 147 -24.83 23.32 18.73
N GLY A 148 -24.28 23.11 19.94
CA GLY A 148 -23.68 21.84 20.32
C GLY A 148 -24.74 20.79 20.62
N ASP A 149 -24.51 19.59 20.10
CA ASP A 149 -25.00 18.26 20.52
C ASP A 149 -24.70 17.34 19.34
N GLU A 150 -24.11 16.15 19.41
CA GLU A 150 -23.73 15.28 20.52
C GLU A 150 -22.42 14.61 20.07
N GLY A 151 -21.49 14.39 21.01
CA GLY A 151 -20.31 13.59 20.74
C GLY A 151 -20.72 12.19 20.33
N LEU A 152 -20.63 11.90 19.03
CA LEU A 152 -20.56 10.55 18.52
C LEU A 152 -19.18 10.02 18.90
N ASP A 153 -19.11 9.50 20.12
CA ASP A 153 -18.20 8.45 20.55
C ASP A 153 -18.42 7.21 19.67
N GLY A 154 -18.11 7.33 18.38
CA GLY A 154 -18.07 6.19 17.48
C GLY A 154 -17.01 5.25 18.01
N GLU A 155 -17.44 4.16 18.64
CA GLU A 155 -16.64 3.02 19.05
C GLU A 155 -15.64 2.71 17.91
N TRP A 156 -14.37 3.08 18.10
CA TRP A 156 -13.33 2.83 17.12
C TRP A 156 -13.16 1.31 17.10
N ASP A 157 -13.79 0.61 16.15
CA ASP A 157 -13.59 -0.82 15.98
C ASP A 157 -12.07 -1.08 15.87
N GLU A 158 -11.48 -1.65 16.91
CA GLU A 158 -10.05 -1.97 16.96
C GLU A 158 -9.72 -2.90 15.79
N GLU A 159 -9.02 -2.37 14.78
CA GLU A 159 -8.67 -3.14 13.58
C GLU A 159 -7.75 -4.30 13.97
N PRO A 160 -8.10 -5.56 13.63
CA PRO A 160 -7.25 -6.70 13.96
C PRO A 160 -5.94 -6.64 13.19
N VAL A 161 -4.85 -6.84 13.91
CA VAL A 161 -3.49 -6.67 13.41
C VAL A 161 -2.79 -8.02 13.25
N VAL A 162 -1.98 -8.17 12.19
CA VAL A 162 -1.12 -9.36 11.99
C VAL A 162 0.04 -9.33 12.99
N CYS A 163 0.19 -10.41 13.76
CA CYS A 163 1.31 -10.62 14.66
C CYS A 163 2.68 -10.46 13.97
N LEU A 164 3.68 -10.02 14.73
CA LEU A 164 5.05 -9.90 14.20
C LEU A 164 5.72 -11.25 13.94
N PHE A 165 5.31 -12.32 14.64
CA PHE A 165 6.00 -13.60 14.68
C PHE A 165 5.21 -14.77 14.05
N CYS A 166 3.93 -14.57 13.72
CA CYS A 166 3.10 -15.57 13.04
C CYS A 166 1.96 -14.92 12.23
N ASP A 167 1.19 -15.75 11.54
CA ASP A 167 0.10 -15.31 10.65
C ASP A 167 -1.22 -15.00 11.38
N THR A 168 -1.23 -14.98 12.72
CA THR A 168 -2.44 -14.72 13.51
C THR A 168 -2.83 -13.25 13.45
N LEU A 169 -4.11 -12.99 13.17
CA LEU A 169 -4.76 -11.68 13.31
C LEU A 169 -5.33 -11.54 14.73
N SER A 170 -5.02 -10.43 15.41
CA SER A 170 -5.50 -10.16 16.76
C SER A 170 -5.81 -8.68 16.94
N THR A 171 -6.93 -8.36 17.60
CA THR A 171 -7.24 -6.99 18.05
C THR A 171 -6.30 -6.56 19.18
N ASP A 172 -5.93 -7.48 20.06
CA ASP A 172 -4.86 -7.31 21.06
C ASP A 172 -3.61 -8.10 20.64
N CYS A 173 -2.85 -7.54 19.71
CA CYS A 173 -1.65 -8.18 19.17
C CYS A 173 -0.51 -8.26 20.21
N LEU A 174 -0.46 -7.31 21.15
CA LEU A 174 0.55 -7.29 22.21
C LEU A 174 0.35 -8.44 23.20
N ALA A 175 -0.89 -8.70 23.64
CA ALA A 175 -1.19 -9.85 24.50
C ALA A 175 -0.94 -11.18 23.77
N HIS A 176 -1.28 -11.26 22.47
CA HIS A 176 -0.98 -12.44 21.67
C HIS A 176 0.54 -12.74 21.61
N MET A 177 1.37 -11.74 21.35
CA MET A 177 2.83 -11.91 21.35
C MET A 177 3.37 -12.38 22.71
N LYS A 178 2.80 -11.86 23.80
CA LYS A 178 3.19 -12.25 25.15
C LYS A 178 2.80 -13.68 25.50
N ASN A 179 1.61 -14.12 25.14
CA ASN A 179 1.07 -15.41 25.54
C ASN A 179 1.55 -16.56 24.64
N GLU A 180 1.57 -16.35 23.32
CA GLU A 180 1.89 -17.40 22.35
C GLU A 180 3.38 -17.44 22.00
N HIS A 181 4.05 -16.29 21.99
CA HIS A 181 5.47 -16.20 21.61
C HIS A 181 6.40 -15.92 22.80
N SER A 182 5.85 -15.73 24.00
CA SER A 182 6.61 -15.30 25.18
C SER A 182 7.40 -13.99 24.96
N VAL A 183 6.94 -13.13 24.05
CA VAL A 183 7.58 -11.85 23.73
C VAL A 183 6.76 -10.70 24.31
N ASP A 184 7.28 -10.09 25.37
CA ASP A 184 6.75 -8.82 25.90
C ASP A 184 7.34 -7.65 25.08
N PHE A 185 6.70 -7.34 23.95
CA PHE A 185 7.21 -6.35 23.00
C PHE A 185 7.37 -4.96 23.62
N GLN A 186 6.36 -4.48 24.37
CA GLN A 186 6.40 -3.17 25.03
C GLN A 186 7.57 -3.05 26.02
N THR A 187 7.75 -4.07 26.86
CA THR A 187 8.86 -4.07 27.83
C THR A 187 10.20 -4.15 27.10
N SER A 188 10.27 -4.94 26.03
CA SER A 188 11.48 -5.06 25.22
C SER A 188 11.87 -3.74 24.56
N MET A 189 10.92 -2.95 24.03
CA MET A 189 11.20 -1.63 23.46
C MET A 189 11.69 -0.64 24.51
N ARG A 190 11.09 -0.63 25.70
CA ARG A 190 11.46 0.30 26.79
C ARG A 190 12.86 0.07 27.34
N ILE A 191 13.32 -1.19 27.42
CA ILE A 191 14.67 -1.50 27.92
C ILE A 191 15.74 -1.43 26.83
N HIS A 192 15.33 -1.35 25.56
CA HIS A 192 16.25 -1.38 24.45
C HIS A 192 17.00 -0.05 24.33
N LYS A 193 18.32 -0.07 24.60
CA LYS A 193 19.16 1.14 24.63
C LYS A 193 19.19 1.95 23.32
N GLY A 194 18.87 1.31 22.21
CA GLY A 194 18.85 1.94 20.88
C GLY A 194 17.49 2.49 20.45
N VAL A 195 16.42 2.34 21.24
CA VAL A 195 15.09 2.85 20.92
C VAL A 195 14.85 4.12 21.70
N HIS A 196 14.72 5.26 21.01
CA HIS A 196 14.54 6.57 21.64
C HIS A 196 13.20 7.19 21.29
N ASP A 197 12.72 6.94 20.07
CA ASP A 197 11.51 7.53 19.53
C ASP A 197 10.66 6.50 18.77
N VAL A 198 9.53 6.97 18.26
CA VAL A 198 8.58 6.16 17.49
C VAL A 198 9.20 5.65 16.18
N TYR A 199 10.11 6.39 15.55
CA TYR A 199 10.77 5.96 14.33
C TYR A 199 11.69 4.77 14.59
N ASP A 200 12.40 4.74 15.72
CA ASP A 200 13.19 3.57 16.11
C ASP A 200 12.32 2.33 16.32
N VAL A 201 11.13 2.49 16.91
CA VAL A 201 10.16 1.39 17.02
C VAL A 201 9.70 0.91 15.64
N ILE A 202 9.35 1.83 14.73
CA ILE A 202 8.98 1.50 13.35
C ILE A 202 10.09 0.70 12.67
N ARG A 203 11.35 1.11 12.83
CA ARG A 203 12.51 0.39 12.29
C ARG A 203 12.61 -1.02 12.87
N VAL A 204 12.44 -1.17 14.18
CA VAL A 204 12.46 -2.48 14.86
C VAL A 204 11.35 -3.39 14.32
N VAL A 205 10.11 -2.90 14.24
CA VAL A 205 8.97 -3.64 13.68
C VAL A 205 9.26 -4.11 12.27
N ASN A 206 9.74 -3.21 11.40
CA ASN A 206 10.05 -3.54 10.02
C ASN A 206 11.21 -4.53 9.90
N VAL A 207 12.21 -4.45 10.77
CA VAL A 207 13.29 -5.45 10.85
C VAL A 207 12.75 -6.82 11.22
N ILE A 208 11.92 -6.91 12.26
CA ILE A 208 11.31 -8.17 12.70
C ILE A 208 10.49 -8.76 11.56
N ARG A 209 9.60 -7.99 10.93
CA ARG A 209 8.81 -8.47 9.79
C ARG A 209 9.67 -8.96 8.62
N LYS A 210 10.73 -8.23 8.27
CA LYS A 210 11.69 -8.65 7.23
C LYS A 210 12.39 -9.96 7.58
N CYS A 211 12.76 -10.13 8.85
CA CYS A 211 13.45 -11.32 9.33
C CYS A 211 12.52 -12.54 9.37
N VAL A 212 11.31 -12.37 9.88
CA VAL A 212 10.29 -13.43 9.93
C VAL A 212 9.92 -13.88 8.52
N ALA A 213 9.68 -12.95 7.59
CA ALA A 213 9.38 -13.28 6.19
C ALA A 213 10.52 -14.03 5.47
N ARG A 214 11.77 -13.86 5.92
CA ARG A 214 12.95 -14.52 5.35
C ARG A 214 13.40 -15.76 6.12
N GLY A 215 12.79 -16.05 7.27
CA GLY A 215 13.25 -17.10 8.18
C GLY A 215 14.65 -16.82 8.73
N THR A 216 14.99 -15.56 9.03
CA THR A 216 16.30 -15.17 9.61
C THR A 216 16.13 -14.63 11.02
N CYS A 217 17.19 -14.71 11.84
CA CYS A 217 17.20 -14.20 13.21
C CYS A 217 17.11 -12.65 13.26
N PRO A 218 16.13 -12.04 13.97
CA PRO A 218 16.04 -10.59 14.15
C PRO A 218 17.24 -9.99 14.89
N HIS A 219 17.73 -10.64 15.95
CA HIS A 219 18.87 -10.18 16.77
C HIS A 219 20.10 -9.75 15.97
N HIS A 220 20.47 -10.57 14.98
CA HIS A 220 21.66 -10.39 14.16
C HIS A 220 21.33 -9.81 12.77
N TYR A 221 20.27 -9.00 12.68
CA TYR A 221 19.92 -8.33 11.43
C TYR A 221 21.12 -7.59 10.82
N GLN A 222 21.45 -7.93 9.57
CA GLN A 222 22.63 -7.41 8.83
C GLN A 222 24.00 -7.69 9.47
N GLY A 223 24.07 -8.52 10.52
CA GLY A 223 25.31 -8.93 11.17
C GLY A 223 25.98 -10.09 10.45
N ASN A 224 27.29 -9.98 10.23
CA ASN A 224 28.13 -11.05 9.65
C ASN A 224 29.03 -11.71 10.72
N SER A 225 28.55 -11.81 11.97
CA SER A 225 29.33 -12.39 13.05
C SER A 225 29.24 -13.92 13.07
N THR A 226 30.16 -14.57 13.78
CA THR A 226 30.13 -16.02 13.99
C THR A 226 28.83 -16.47 14.67
N GLU A 227 28.26 -15.65 15.57
CA GLU A 227 26.97 -15.93 16.21
C GLU A 227 25.81 -15.88 15.21
N ALA A 228 25.86 -14.96 14.24
CA ALA A 228 24.86 -14.86 13.18
C ALA A 228 24.84 -16.13 12.30
N GLU A 229 26.02 -16.66 11.97
CA GLU A 229 26.15 -17.92 11.22
C GLU A 229 25.65 -19.13 12.01
N LEU A 230 25.89 -19.16 13.33
CA LEU A 230 25.36 -20.20 14.21
C LEU A 230 23.82 -20.16 14.26
N CYS A 231 23.23 -18.97 14.39
CA CYS A 231 21.78 -18.80 14.35
C CYS A 231 21.21 -19.24 13.00
N ALA A 232 21.86 -18.86 11.89
CA ALA A 232 21.41 -19.27 10.55
C ALA A 232 21.44 -20.80 10.38
N ARG A 233 22.47 -21.47 10.89
CA ARG A 233 22.55 -22.94 10.87
C ARG A 233 21.50 -23.60 11.75
N ASP A 234 21.28 -23.07 12.95
CA ASP A 234 20.28 -23.57 13.89
C ASP A 234 18.84 -23.44 13.34
N ILE A 235 18.53 -22.28 12.74
CA ILE A 235 17.24 -22.04 12.08
C ILE A 235 17.08 -22.96 10.87
N ALA A 236 18.11 -23.16 10.06
CA ALA A 236 18.07 -24.07 8.91
C ALA A 236 17.87 -25.55 9.32
N GLN A 237 18.24 -25.94 10.54
CA GLN A 237 18.07 -27.29 11.06
C GLN A 237 16.72 -27.52 11.74
N SER A 238 16.09 -26.46 12.25
CA SER A 238 14.82 -26.51 12.96
C SER A 238 13.81 -25.59 12.28
N SER A 239 13.59 -24.41 12.84
CA SER A 239 12.80 -23.33 12.27
C SER A 239 13.14 -22.02 12.98
N LEU A 240 12.68 -20.89 12.43
CA LEU A 240 12.79 -19.61 13.13
C LEU A 240 11.98 -19.62 14.42
N HIS A 241 10.80 -20.23 14.41
CA HIS A 241 9.95 -20.35 15.59
C HIS A 241 10.64 -21.11 16.72
N ASP A 242 11.22 -22.29 16.42
CA ASP A 242 11.93 -23.09 17.42
C ASP A 242 13.23 -22.43 17.90
N HIS A 243 13.88 -21.64 17.04
CA HIS A 243 15.03 -20.83 17.41
C HIS A 243 14.64 -19.74 18.44
N LEU A 244 13.60 -18.95 18.14
CA LEU A 244 13.12 -17.88 19.01
C LEU A 244 12.54 -18.41 20.33
N ALA A 245 11.91 -19.58 20.33
CA ALA A 245 11.45 -20.24 21.55
C ALA A 245 12.61 -20.63 22.49
N ARG A 246 13.78 -20.98 21.94
CA ARG A 246 14.99 -21.30 22.72
C ARG A 246 15.81 -20.08 23.10
N HIS A 247 15.73 -19.02 22.29
CA HIS A 247 16.45 -17.76 22.45
C HIS A 247 15.48 -16.56 22.40
N PRO A 248 14.67 -16.33 23.44
CA PRO A 248 13.69 -15.23 23.44
C PRO A 248 14.34 -13.85 23.27
N GLU A 249 15.58 -13.69 23.74
CA GLU A 249 16.39 -12.48 23.56
C GLU A 249 16.67 -12.16 22.09
N HIS A 250 16.55 -13.15 21.20
CA HIS A 250 16.78 -12.95 19.78
C HIS A 250 15.57 -12.40 19.01
N SER A 251 14.44 -12.20 19.69
CA SER A 251 13.19 -11.72 19.09
C SER A 251 13.28 -10.25 18.66
N ILE A 252 14.18 -9.48 19.28
CA ILE A 252 14.42 -8.06 19.01
C ILE A 252 15.83 -7.88 18.42
N PRO A 253 16.02 -7.04 17.40
CA PRO A 253 17.36 -6.73 16.87
C PRO A 253 18.27 -6.16 17.96
N LEU A 254 19.53 -6.62 18.01
CA LEU A 254 20.52 -6.15 18.98
C LEU A 254 20.86 -4.66 18.78
N ILE A 255 20.80 -4.19 17.54
CA ILE A 255 21.10 -2.83 17.13
C ILE A 255 19.92 -2.33 16.30
N VAL A 256 19.35 -1.19 16.69
CA VAL A 256 18.35 -0.49 15.86
C VAL A 256 19.08 0.09 14.65
N PRO A 257 18.71 -0.28 13.41
CA PRO A 257 19.32 0.30 12.23
C PRO A 257 18.98 1.79 12.14
N THR A 258 19.87 2.59 11.54
CA THR A 258 19.67 4.04 11.38
C THR A 258 19.24 4.44 9.96
N GLY A 259 19.12 3.48 9.05
CA GLY A 259 18.81 3.74 7.64
C GLY A 259 17.32 3.99 7.39
N ASP A 260 17.03 4.87 6.41
CA ASP A 260 15.66 5.19 6.02
C ASP A 260 14.93 4.02 5.35
N LYS A 261 15.69 3.09 4.76
CA LYS A 261 15.13 1.86 4.16
C LYS A 261 14.41 0.95 5.18
N GLU A 262 14.70 1.13 6.48
CA GLU A 262 14.01 0.44 7.57
C GLU A 262 12.77 1.18 8.07
N LEU A 263 12.55 2.44 7.66
CA LEU A 263 11.30 3.14 7.92
C LEU A 263 10.18 2.72 6.96
N ILE A 264 10.53 2.23 5.78
CA ILE A 264 9.56 1.80 4.77
C ILE A 264 8.86 0.52 5.25
N PRO A 265 7.53 0.55 5.50
CA PRO A 265 6.79 -0.61 5.94
C PRO A 265 6.90 -1.77 4.96
N LEU A 266 7.08 -2.99 5.47
CA LEU A 266 7.04 -4.18 4.62
C LEU A 266 5.60 -4.49 4.15
N ILE A 267 4.61 -4.15 4.97
CA ILE A 267 3.19 -4.29 4.69
C ILE A 267 2.63 -2.88 4.45
N ALA A 268 2.03 -2.65 3.29
CA ALA A 268 1.36 -1.38 3.01
C ALA A 268 0.14 -1.23 3.93
N GLY A 269 0.04 -0.10 4.64
CA GLY A 269 -1.01 0.11 5.63
C GLY A 269 -0.89 -0.80 6.86
N ASP A 270 0.34 -1.04 7.33
CA ASP A 270 0.61 -1.89 8.50
C ASP A 270 -0.09 -1.38 9.76
N ALA A 271 -1.25 -1.98 10.07
CA ALA A 271 -2.08 -1.60 11.21
C ALA A 271 -1.36 -1.76 12.55
N PHE A 272 -0.31 -2.58 12.65
CA PHE A 272 0.50 -2.67 13.89
C PHE A 272 1.30 -1.40 14.13
N ILE A 273 1.93 -0.90 13.07
CA ILE A 273 2.68 0.35 13.13
C ILE A 273 1.72 1.49 13.45
N SER A 274 0.59 1.57 12.76
CA SER A 274 -0.43 2.59 13.03
C SER A 274 -0.94 2.53 14.47
N SER A 275 -1.27 1.33 14.97
CA SER A 275 -1.76 1.12 16.34
C SER A 275 -0.74 1.60 17.38
N ILE A 276 0.54 1.26 17.23
CA ILE A 276 1.58 1.70 18.17
C ILE A 276 1.78 3.21 18.16
N VAL A 277 1.71 3.84 16.98
CA VAL A 277 1.91 5.29 16.82
C VAL A 277 0.73 6.06 17.42
N ILE A 278 -0.50 5.59 17.18
CA ILE A 278 -1.75 6.27 17.58
C ILE A 278 -2.05 6.05 19.07
N SER A 279 -1.94 4.82 19.56
CA SER A 279 -2.37 4.49 20.92
C SER A 279 -1.45 5.09 22.00
N GLY A 280 -0.23 5.54 21.64
CA GLY A 280 0.73 6.07 22.62
C GLY A 280 1.19 5.03 23.65
N ASP A 281 0.89 3.75 23.42
CA ASP A 281 1.12 2.63 24.34
C ASP A 281 2.61 2.39 24.64
N LEU A 282 3.50 2.97 23.83
CA LEU A 282 4.93 3.03 24.07
C LEU A 282 5.29 4.40 24.63
N ILE A 283 5.08 4.62 25.94
CA ILE A 283 5.68 5.75 26.64
C ILE A 283 7.20 5.49 26.72
N LEU A 284 7.94 6.03 25.76
CA LEU A 284 9.40 5.97 25.71
C LEU A 284 9.96 7.12 26.56
N ASN A 285 10.32 6.81 27.81
CA ASN A 285 10.95 7.69 28.82
C ASN A 285 10.18 8.95 29.27
N GLU A 286 9.74 8.92 30.54
CA GLU A 286 9.20 10.03 31.34
C GLU A 286 10.25 11.13 31.65
N SER A 287 10.77 11.82 30.64
CA SER A 287 11.61 13.01 30.86
C SER A 287 11.09 14.27 30.17
N HIS A 288 9.77 14.40 30.04
CA HIS A 288 9.09 15.69 30.07
C HIS A 288 7.88 15.57 31.00
N SER A 289 7.82 16.49 31.95
CA SER A 289 6.92 16.56 33.10
C SER A 289 5.45 16.34 32.74
N ARG A 290 4.76 15.55 33.58
CA ARG A 290 3.31 15.24 33.58
C ARG A 290 2.41 16.45 33.88
N GLN A 291 2.71 17.62 33.33
CA GLN A 291 1.93 18.83 33.60
C GLN A 291 1.58 19.68 32.36
N ASP A 292 2.15 19.41 31.18
CA ASP A 292 1.90 20.21 29.97
C ASP A 292 1.34 19.40 28.77
N ALA A 293 0.80 18.20 29.00
CA ALA A 293 0.29 17.33 27.93
C ALA A 293 -1.12 17.71 27.41
N MET A 294 -1.34 18.99 27.12
CA MET A 294 -2.55 19.44 26.42
C MET A 294 -2.30 20.38 25.24
N GLU A 295 -1.06 20.77 24.94
CA GLU A 295 -0.79 21.63 23.79
C GLU A 295 0.44 21.13 23.02
N GLU A 296 0.33 21.13 21.69
CA GLU A 296 1.29 20.66 20.68
C GLU A 296 1.21 19.16 20.31
N VAL A 297 0.04 18.74 19.81
CA VAL A 297 0.00 17.75 18.74
C VAL A 297 0.64 18.43 17.52
N GLU A 298 1.91 18.14 17.23
CA GLU A 298 2.47 18.42 15.91
C GLU A 298 1.54 17.79 14.88
N ASP A 299 0.98 18.61 13.98
CA ASP A 299 0.14 18.18 12.85
C ASP A 299 0.97 17.31 11.91
N TYR A 300 1.13 16.04 12.27
CA TYR A 300 1.66 15.03 11.37
C TYR A 300 0.60 14.77 10.30
N PRO A 301 0.89 14.98 9.00
CA PRO A 301 -0.04 14.63 7.94
C PRO A 301 -0.20 13.11 7.90
N MET A 302 -1.23 12.61 8.57
CA MET A 302 -1.57 11.19 8.65
C MET A 302 -1.95 10.66 7.26
N VAL A 303 -1.35 9.55 6.85
CA VAL A 303 -1.79 8.79 5.68
C VAL A 303 -2.89 7.83 6.15
N PRO A 304 -4.14 7.94 5.63
CA PRO A 304 -5.24 7.10 6.09
C PRO A 304 -4.98 5.61 5.85
N THR A 305 -5.50 4.75 6.74
CA THR A 305 -5.43 3.30 6.56
C THR A 305 -6.23 2.85 5.34
N VAL A 306 -5.94 1.66 4.80
CA VAL A 306 -6.68 1.11 3.65
C VAL A 306 -8.17 0.92 3.98
N LEU A 307 -8.49 0.60 5.24
CA LEU A 307 -9.88 0.48 5.69
C LEU A 307 -10.53 1.84 5.91
N GLU A 308 -9.81 2.86 6.38
CA GLU A 308 -10.30 4.24 6.44
C GLU A 308 -10.60 4.79 5.04
N LEU A 309 -9.74 4.52 4.06
CA LEU A 309 -10.00 4.84 2.66
C LEU A 309 -11.23 4.08 2.13
N ALA A 310 -11.43 2.82 2.52
CA ALA A 310 -12.59 2.04 2.14
C ALA A 310 -13.90 2.52 2.82
N ARG A 311 -13.86 2.86 4.11
CA ARG A 311 -15.01 3.37 4.89
C ARG A 311 -15.43 4.76 4.42
N ARG A 312 -14.48 5.68 4.15
CA ARG A 312 -14.77 7.00 3.54
C ARG A 312 -15.49 6.85 2.20
N LYS A 313 -15.12 5.84 1.42
CA LYS A 313 -15.77 5.52 0.14
C LYS A 313 -17.20 4.99 0.32
N MET A 314 -17.47 4.26 1.41
CA MET A 314 -18.82 3.76 1.73
C MET A 314 -19.72 4.85 2.34
N GLN A 315 -19.20 5.69 3.24
CA GLN A 315 -19.96 6.78 3.88
C GLN A 315 -20.35 7.91 2.91
N GLY A 316 -19.58 8.10 1.83
CA GLY A 316 -19.94 9.00 0.74
C GLY A 316 -21.17 8.54 -0.07
N MET A 317 -21.58 7.28 0.03
CA MET A 317 -22.75 6.75 -0.68
C MET A 317 -24.07 6.91 0.11
N ASP A 318 -24.02 6.97 1.45
CA ASP A 318 -25.22 7.02 2.28
C ASP A 318 -25.89 8.41 2.35
N TYR A 319 -25.13 9.49 2.14
CA TYR A 319 -25.69 10.86 2.17
C TYR A 319 -26.47 11.26 0.90
N SER A 320 -26.43 10.45 -0.17
CA SER A 320 -27.13 10.77 -1.44
C SER A 320 -28.58 10.24 -1.49
N THR A 321 -29.03 9.44 -0.51
CA THR A 321 -30.33 8.73 -0.60
C THR A 321 -31.46 9.31 0.28
N THR A 322 -31.23 10.41 1.01
CA THR A 322 -32.27 11.07 1.82
C THR A 322 -32.48 12.53 1.43
N GLN A 323 -32.86 12.78 0.18
CA GLN A 323 -33.62 13.96 -0.22
C GLN A 323 -34.39 13.65 -1.52
N LYS A 324 -35.55 13.00 -1.39
CA LYS A 324 -36.68 13.06 -2.34
C LYS A 324 -37.99 13.01 -1.55
#